data_AF-A0A846DKA6-F1
#
_entry.id   AF-A0A846DKA6-F1
#
_cell.length_a   1.000
_cell.length_b   1.000
_cell.length_c   1.000
_cell.angle_alpha   90.00
_cell.angle_beta   90.00
_cell.angle_gamma   90.00
#
_symmetry.space_group_name_H-M   'P 1'
#
loop_
_entity.id
_entity.type
_entity.pdbx_description
1 polymer ?
#
loop_
_entity_poly.entity_id
_entity_poly.type
_entity_poly.pdbx_seq_one_letter_code
_entity_poly.pdbx_strand_id
1 'polypeptide(L)'
;MSLCINPNCQHPNNPDSNLFCVSCGSELLLDGQYRVLKQLGGGGFGVTYESIDDQGVNKVLKVLTLDNPEALRLFKKEYEV
;
A
#
# COMPACT_ATOMS: atom_id res chain seq x y z
N MET A 1 4.49 -4.40 -12.50
CA MET A 1 3.92 -5.47 -11.66
C MET A 1 3.22 -4.81 -10.49
N SER A 2 1.98 -5.20 -10.19
CA SER A 2 1.18 -4.64 -9.10
C SER A 2 1.15 -5.61 -7.92
N LEU A 3 1.29 -5.09 -6.70
CA LEU A 3 1.27 -5.83 -5.45
C LEU A 3 -0.07 -5.63 -4.74
N CYS A 4 -0.73 -6.72 -4.40
CA CYS A 4 -1.90 -6.69 -3.52
C CYS A 4 -1.45 -6.46 -2.07
N ILE A 5 -2.02 -5.44 -1.42
CA ILE A 5 -1.72 -5.11 -0.02
C ILE A 5 -2.71 -5.72 0.98
N ASN A 6 -3.64 -6.56 0.53
CA ASN A 6 -4.51 -7.30 1.44
C ASN A 6 -3.66 -8.31 2.25
N PRO A 7 -3.60 -8.20 3.59
CA PRO A 7 -2.75 -9.05 4.42
C PRO A 7 -3.16 -10.53 4.38
N ASN A 8 -4.40 -10.84 3.97
CA ASN A 8 -4.91 -12.21 3.85
C ASN A 8 -4.69 -12.81 2.45
N CYS A 9 -4.00 -12.09 1.55
CA CYS A 9 -3.75 -12.56 0.18
C CYS A 9 -2.57 -13.56 0.16
N GLN A 10 -2.82 -14.77 -0.35
CA GLN A 10 -1.78 -15.81 -0.48
C GLN A 10 -0.85 -15.58 -1.67
N HIS A 11 -1.35 -14.97 -2.75
CA HIS A 11 -0.59 -14.65 -3.96
C HIS A 11 -0.73 -13.18 -4.34
N PRO A 12 0.13 -12.29 -3.80
CA PRO A 12 -0.05 -10.85 -3.92
C PRO A 12 0.46 -10.26 -5.25
N ASN A 13 1.20 -11.00 -6.06
CA ASN A 13 1.74 -10.50 -7.33
C ASN A 13 0.69 -10.53 -8.43
N ASN A 14 0.51 -9.40 -9.12
CA ASN A 14 -0.50 -9.22 -10.17
C ASN A 14 0.08 -8.48 -11.38
N PRO A 15 -0.45 -8.72 -12.60
CA PRO A 15 -0.17 -7.89 -13.77
C PRO A 15 -0.66 -6.44 -13.57
N ASP A 16 -0.01 -5.47 -14.23
CA ASP A 16 -0.36 -4.04 -14.09
C ASP A 16 -1.71 -3.67 -14.70
N SER A 17 -2.19 -4.45 -15.67
CA SER A 17 -3.48 -4.25 -16.30
C SER A 17 -4.66 -4.60 -15.41
N ASN A 18 -4.44 -5.31 -14.29
CA ASN A 18 -5.53 -5.78 -13.45
C ASN A 18 -6.00 -4.69 -12.49
N LEU A 19 -7.32 -4.52 -12.38
CA LEU A 19 -7.95 -3.65 -11.37
C LEU A 19 -8.19 -4.38 -10.04
N PHE A 20 -8.36 -5.69 -10.10
CA PHE A 20 -8.61 -6.56 -8.95
C PHE A 20 -7.57 -7.66 -8.87
N CYS A 21 -7.23 -8.05 -7.64
CA CYS A 21 -6.30 -9.12 -7.36
C CYS A 21 -6.85 -10.46 -7.84
N VAL A 22 -6.09 -11.18 -8.65
CA VAL A 22 -6.50 -12.50 -9.17
C VAL A 22 -6.61 -13.57 -8.07
N SER A 23 -5.93 -13.37 -6.93
CA SER A 23 -5.88 -14.34 -5.84
C SER A 23 -6.96 -14.14 -4.78
N CYS A 24 -7.39 -12.90 -4.52
CA CYS A 24 -8.31 -12.60 -3.41
C CYS A 24 -9.44 -11.64 -3.78
N GLY A 25 -9.48 -11.12 -5.00
CA GLY A 25 -10.52 -10.20 -5.46
C GLY A 25 -10.42 -8.77 -4.93
N SER A 26 -9.47 -8.45 -4.04
CA SER A 26 -9.28 -7.07 -3.54
C SER A 26 -8.88 -6.10 -4.65
N GLU A 27 -9.32 -4.85 -4.55
CA GLU A 27 -8.86 -3.78 -5.44
C GLU A 27 -7.34 -3.59 -5.36
N LEU A 28 -6.71 -3.43 -6.53
CA LEU A 28 -5.28 -3.16 -6.66
C LEU A 28 -4.98 -1.66 -6.78
N LEU A 29 -6.02 -0.85 -6.94
CA LEU A 29 -5.95 0.59 -7.16
C LEU A 29 -6.47 1.31 -5.91
N LEU A 30 -5.57 1.90 -5.14
CA LEU A 30 -5.93 2.60 -3.91
C LEU A 30 -6.45 3.99 -4.26
N ASP A 31 -7.61 4.33 -3.69
CA ASP A 31 -8.33 5.58 -3.98
C ASP A 31 -8.56 5.81 -5.49
N GLY A 32 -8.59 4.73 -6.27
CA GLY A 32 -8.72 4.81 -7.72
C GLY A 32 -7.52 5.40 -8.47
N GLN A 33 -6.38 5.65 -7.80
CA GLN A 33 -5.26 6.39 -8.40
C GLN A 33 -3.87 5.80 -8.10
N TYR A 34 -3.66 5.07 -7.01
CA TYR A 34 -2.33 4.56 -6.66
C TYR A 34 -2.22 3.04 -6.81
N ARG A 35 -1.15 2.58 -7.47
CA ARG A 35 -0.79 1.15 -7.56
C ARG A 35 0.46 0.88 -6.73
N VAL A 36 0.40 -0.17 -5.90
CA VAL A 36 1.55 -0.60 -5.12
C VAL A 36 2.44 -1.52 -5.96
N LEU A 37 3.76 -1.30 -5.93
CA LEU A 37 4.72 -2.05 -6.72
C LEU A 37 5.48 -3.09 -5.88
N LYS A 38 6.03 -2.67 -4.73
CA LYS A 38 6.77 -3.54 -3.80
C LYS A 38 6.84 -2.93 -2.41
N GLN A 39 7.15 -3.76 -1.43
CA GLN A 39 7.49 -3.31 -0.08
C GLN A 39 8.92 -2.74 -0.06
N LEU A 40 9.09 -1.57 0.56
CA LEU A 40 10.38 -0.91 0.78
C LEU A 40 10.96 -1.23 2.16
N GLY A 41 10.09 -1.39 3.16
CA GLY A 41 10.50 -1.69 4.52
C GLY A 41 9.31 -1.85 5.46
N GLY A 42 9.57 -2.28 6.68
CA GLY A 42 8.58 -2.39 7.75
C GLY A 42 9.23 -2.11 9.10
N GLY A 43 8.51 -1.40 9.97
CA GLY A 43 9.00 -0.99 11.28
C GLY A 43 7.86 -0.77 12.27
N GLY A 44 8.17 -0.15 13.42
CA GLY A 44 7.38 -0.19 14.67
C GLY A 44 5.85 -0.15 14.55
N PHE A 45 5.28 0.62 13.61
CA PHE A 45 3.82 0.78 13.51
C PHE A 45 3.25 0.58 12.10
N GLY A 46 4.07 0.24 11.11
CA GLY A 46 3.58 0.16 9.75
C GLY A 46 4.57 -0.36 8.73
N VAL A 47 4.04 -0.55 7.53
CA VAL A 47 4.76 -1.04 6.37
C VAL A 47 4.83 0.06 5.32
N THR A 48 6.01 0.24 4.73
CA THR A 48 6.25 1.23 3.68
C THR A 48 6.36 0.51 2.35
N TYR A 49 5.66 1.02 1.35
CA TYR A 49 5.63 0.51 0.00
C TYR A 49 6.03 1.58 -1.02
N GLU A 50 6.64 1.12 -2.10
CA GLU A 50 6.78 1.88 -3.33
C GLU A 50 5.47 1.75 -4.11
N SER A 51 4.96 2.88 -4.56
CA SER A 51 3.71 2.98 -5.33
C SER A 51 3.89 3.95 -6.49
N ILE A 52 2.96 3.92 -7.43
CA ILE A 52 2.92 4.82 -8.58
C ILE A 52 1.51 5.36 -8.72
N ASP A 53 1.38 6.65 -9.04
CA ASP A 53 0.07 7.25 -9.36
C ASP A 53 -0.32 7.00 -10.84
N ASP A 54 -1.50 7.48 -11.21
CA ASP A 54 -2.06 7.40 -12.57
C ASP A 54 -1.26 8.19 -13.61
N GLN A 55 -0.44 9.15 -13.17
CA GLN A 55 0.48 9.92 -14.00
C GLN A 55 1.85 9.25 -14.17
N GLY A 56 2.07 8.09 -13.56
CA GLY A 56 3.36 7.39 -13.63
C GLY A 56 4.42 7.95 -12.69
N VAL A 57 4.04 8.76 -11.70
CA VAL A 57 4.96 9.35 -10.72
C VAL A 57 5.10 8.41 -9.52
N ASN A 58 6.34 8.10 -9.14
CA ASN A 58 6.61 7.29 -7.97
C ASN A 58 6.18 8.01 -6.68
N LYS A 59 5.50 7.28 -5.81
CA LYS A 59 5.00 7.70 -4.49
C LYS A 59 5.41 6.69 -3.44
N VAL A 60 5.48 7.15 -2.19
CA VAL A 60 5.68 6.28 -1.03
C VAL A 60 4.36 6.15 -0.29
N LEU A 61 3.88 4.92 -0.15
CA LEU A 61 2.69 4.60 0.64
C LEU A 61 3.13 4.00 1.97
N LYS A 62 2.71 4.59 3.08
CA LYS A 62 2.92 4.01 4.41
C LYS A 62 1.57 3.53 4.95
N VAL A 63 1.50 2.28 5.36
CA VAL A 63 0.27 1.65 5.86
C VAL A 63 0.45 1.32 7.34
N LEU A 64 -0.44 1.84 8.18
CA LEU A 64 -0.53 1.45 9.59
C LEU A 64 -1.11 0.04 9.69
N THR A 65 -0.38 -0.88 10.32
CA THR A 65 -0.81 -2.28 10.48
C THR A 65 -1.33 -2.60 11.88
N LEU A 66 -1.18 -1.65 12.81
CA LEU A 66 -1.62 -1.79 14.20
C LEU A 66 -2.69 -0.75 14.50
N ASP A 67 -3.82 -1.20 15.05
CA ASP A 67 -4.83 -0.32 15.63
C ASP A 67 -4.35 0.17 17.00
N ASN A 68 -3.43 1.14 16.98
CA ASN A 68 -2.85 1.74 18.16
C ASN A 68 -3.00 3.28 18.09
N PRO A 69 -3.69 3.92 19.06
CA PRO A 69 -3.87 5.37 19.08
C PRO A 69 -2.57 6.19 19.05
N GLU A 70 -1.50 5.70 19.70
CA GLU A 70 -0.18 6.34 19.68
C GLU A 70 0.46 6.23 18.29
N ALA A 71 0.32 5.07 17.64
CA ALA A 71 0.78 4.89 16.26
C ALA A 71 0.08 5.85 15.31
N LEU A 72 -1.24 6.00 15.44
CA LEU A 72 -2.01 6.95 14.64
C LEU A 72 -1.55 8.40 14.86
N ARG A 73 -1.29 8.79 16.11
CA ARG A 73 -0.78 10.12 16.45
C ARG A 73 0.59 10.40 15.83
N LEU A 74 1.53 9.47 15.98
CA LEU A 74 2.88 9.60 15.41
C LEU A 74 2.84 9.65 13.89
N PHE A 75 2.00 8.81 13.27
CA PHE A 75 1.84 8.76 11.82
C PHE A 75 1.28 10.08 11.27
N LYS A 76 0.28 10.67 11.92
CA LYS A 76 -0.27 11.97 11.51
C LYS A 76 0.76 13.09 11.59
N LYS A 77 1.63 13.07 12.61
CA LYS A 77 2.67 14.08 12.79
C LYS A 77 3.68 14.12 11.63
N GLU A 78 3.92 13.00 10.94
CA GLU A 78 4.82 12.95 9.78
C GLU A 78 4.21 13.59 8.51
N TYR A 79 2.89 13.73 8.43
CA TYR A 79 2.19 14.27 7.26
C TYR A 79 2.04 15.80 7.28
N GLU A 80 2.07 16.41 8.47
CA GLU A 80 1.87 17.86 8.66
C GLU A 80 3.17 18.68 8.56
N VAL A 81 4.28 18.07 8.12
CA VAL A 81 5.61 18.72 8.03
C VAL A 81 5.84 19.32 6.66
#